data_AF-A0A089L676-F1
#
_entry.id   AF-A0A089L676-F1
#
_cell.length_a   1.000
_cell.length_b   1.000
_cell.length_c   1.000
_cell.angle_alpha   90.00
_cell.angle_beta   90.00
_cell.angle_gamma   90.00
#
_symmetry.space_group_name_H-M   'P 1'
#
loop_
_entity.id
_entity.type
_entity.pdbx_description
1 polymer ?
#
loop_
_entity_poly.entity_id
_entity_poly.type
_entity_poly.pdbx_seq_one_letter_code
_entity_poly.pdbx_strand_id
1 'polypeptide(L)'
;MNVTPDSKLLCKLRIMVVLFRSLARAALPALLLLVLATGCSLFDRGGSSAISHKIDEEKDVISSNGNGVSNLDKLDSFMERGSGSQRIVQYTIEGDPIFIELRYKGGRLELDYDTTEDAFGSREVKTYSCSELVRTEEKHQLRYSLKGCEGDMGDGDLLIVSFDLSSQDKFEFVLKYGFNHRNEINTVNQSLVKDMLNGTASEISDFSLPQADRQSIYRKLVLANYLVEKQLSTSCNLKPYESYDLTVMINSAERHYAWSECDTGRDGKTMTEAADYIIGLVEAGDSYLQLPAATGGVK
;
A
#
# COMPACT_ATOMS: atom_id res chain seq x y z
N MET A 1 -13.26 -17.59 73.08
CA MET A 1 -12.66 -16.94 74.26
C MET A 1 -12.56 -15.45 73.93
N ASN A 2 -13.63 -14.68 74.11
CA ASN A 2 -13.92 -13.87 75.30
C ASN A 2 -12.66 -13.15 75.83
N VAL A 3 -12.59 -11.82 75.68
CA VAL A 3 -12.96 -10.80 76.68
C VAL A 3 -12.46 -9.43 76.20
N THR A 4 -13.39 -8.48 76.00
CA THR A 4 -13.17 -7.02 76.12
C THR A 4 -13.25 -6.62 77.60
N PRO A 5 -12.56 -5.55 78.05
CA PRO A 5 -13.22 -4.23 78.18
C PRO A 5 -12.22 -3.07 77.91
N ASP A 6 -12.56 -1.92 77.29
CA ASP A 6 -13.46 -0.81 77.65
C ASP A 6 -13.22 -0.16 79.03
N SER A 7 -12.61 1.04 79.06
CA SER A 7 -13.05 2.14 79.94
C SER A 7 -12.40 3.50 79.58
N LYS A 8 -13.25 4.44 79.15
CA LYS A 8 -13.52 5.76 79.76
C LYS A 8 -12.34 6.54 80.39
N LEU A 9 -12.02 7.74 79.91
CA LEU A 9 -12.67 9.05 80.19
C LEU A 9 -11.99 9.80 81.36
N LEU A 10 -11.88 11.13 81.20
CA LEU A 10 -11.60 12.21 82.19
C LEU A 10 -10.14 12.70 82.23
N CYS A 11 -9.81 13.96 82.53
CA CYS A 11 -10.46 15.28 82.50
C CYS A 11 -9.42 16.25 83.14
N LYS A 12 -9.35 17.50 82.68
CA LYS A 12 -8.80 18.72 83.35
C LYS A 12 -7.26 18.84 83.50
N LEU A 13 -6.56 19.86 82.98
CA LEU A 13 -6.64 21.35 83.06
C LEU A 13 -5.85 21.96 84.24
N ARG A 14 -4.79 22.74 83.96
CA ARG A 14 -4.25 23.89 84.74
C ARG A 14 -3.19 24.67 83.89
N ILE A 15 -3.46 25.90 83.42
CA ILE A 15 -3.12 27.25 83.98
C ILE A 15 -1.59 27.53 83.94
N MET A 16 -1.02 28.56 83.25
CA MET A 16 -1.00 30.01 83.57
C MET A 16 -0.32 30.81 82.41
N VAL A 17 -0.98 31.75 81.70
CA VAL A 17 -0.90 33.23 81.78
C VAL A 17 0.49 33.89 81.67
N VAL A 18 0.75 34.61 80.55
CA VAL A 18 1.50 35.90 80.45
C VAL A 18 0.90 36.69 79.27
N LEU A 19 -0.02 37.64 79.51
CA LEU A 19 0.14 39.11 79.47
C LEU A 19 0.64 39.67 78.11
N PHE A 20 -0.24 40.10 77.18
CA PHE A 20 -0.98 41.37 77.03
C PHE A 20 -0.23 42.54 76.34
N ARG A 21 -0.97 43.14 75.37
CA ARG A 21 -0.85 44.46 74.68
C ARG A 21 -0.18 44.37 73.30
N SER A 22 -0.87 44.65 72.19
CA SER A 22 -1.75 45.80 71.93
C SER A 22 -3.09 45.46 71.24
N LEU A 23 -4.13 46.21 71.61
CA LEU A 23 -5.42 46.34 70.92
C LEU A 23 -5.20 47.13 69.60
N ALA A 24 -6.06 47.15 68.57
CA ALA A 24 -7.52 47.12 68.56
C ALA A 24 -8.08 47.04 67.12
N ARG A 25 -9.34 46.57 67.00
CA ARG A 25 -10.37 46.89 65.98
C ARG A 25 -10.15 46.30 64.56
N ALA A 26 -11.09 45.68 63.86
CA ALA A 26 -12.53 45.48 64.05
C ALA A 26 -13.05 44.36 63.09
N ALA A 27 -14.16 43.74 63.48
CA ALA A 27 -15.25 43.19 62.65
C ALA A 27 -15.00 42.04 61.62
N LEU A 28 -15.55 40.85 61.96
CA LEU A 28 -16.19 39.85 61.06
C LEU A 28 -17.23 40.50 60.11
N PRO A 29 -17.82 39.80 59.10
CA PRO A 29 -17.46 38.54 58.42
C PRO A 29 -17.67 38.58 56.87
N ALA A 30 -17.06 37.67 56.11
CA ALA A 30 -17.62 37.23 54.82
C ALA A 30 -17.09 35.85 54.44
N LEU A 31 -17.86 34.84 54.86
CA LEU A 31 -17.93 33.52 54.27
C LEU A 31 -18.12 33.63 52.74
N LEU A 32 -17.62 32.61 52.02
CA LEU A 32 -17.93 32.25 50.63
C LEU A 32 -16.86 32.64 49.59
N LEU A 33 -15.82 31.80 49.45
CA LEU A 33 -15.16 31.47 48.16
C LEU A 33 -14.00 30.48 48.39
N LEU A 34 -14.31 29.29 48.92
CA LEU A 34 -13.47 28.12 48.75
C LEU A 34 -14.38 26.97 48.35
N VAL A 35 -13.93 26.12 47.41
CA VAL A 35 -14.64 25.04 46.69
C VAL A 35 -15.25 25.48 45.34
N LEU A 36 -14.37 25.78 44.37
CA LEU A 36 -14.60 25.49 42.95
C LEU A 36 -13.30 24.89 42.38
N ALA A 37 -13.07 23.62 42.70
CA ALA A 37 -12.09 22.79 42.00
C ALA A 37 -12.56 21.32 42.01
N THR A 38 -13.83 21.08 41.73
CA THR A 38 -14.28 19.80 41.16
C THR A 38 -14.24 19.99 39.66
N GLY A 39 -13.07 19.73 39.06
CA GLY A 39 -12.98 19.56 37.63
C GLY A 39 -13.86 18.40 37.23
N CYS A 40 -14.90 18.67 36.45
CA CYS A 40 -15.58 17.64 35.67
C CYS A 40 -14.58 17.10 34.66
N SER A 41 -13.88 16.00 34.99
CA SER A 41 -13.41 15.05 33.98
C SER A 41 -14.52 14.02 33.78
N LEU A 42 -15.59 14.46 33.12
CA LEU A 42 -16.59 13.58 32.52
C LEU A 42 -16.63 13.90 31.03
N PHE A 43 -16.48 12.84 30.24
CA PHE A 43 -16.46 12.79 28.77
C PHE A 43 -15.18 13.26 28.08
N ASP A 44 -14.13 12.45 28.18
CA ASP A 44 -13.43 12.06 26.95
C ASP A 44 -14.43 11.27 26.09
N ARG A 45 -15.18 11.99 25.25
CA ARG A 45 -15.67 11.38 24.02
C ARG A 45 -14.42 10.99 23.26
N GLY A 46 -14.20 9.70 23.08
CA GLY A 46 -13.15 9.18 22.20
C GLY A 46 -13.25 9.89 20.86
N GLY A 47 -12.35 10.86 20.66
CA GLY A 47 -12.15 11.48 19.37
C GLY A 47 -11.60 10.41 18.47
N SER A 48 -12.36 10.03 17.44
CA SER A 48 -11.79 9.42 16.26
C SER A 48 -10.61 10.30 15.85
N SER A 49 -9.39 9.75 15.88
CA SER A 49 -8.23 10.46 15.37
C SER A 49 -8.52 10.73 13.91
N ALA A 50 -8.78 11.99 13.55
CA ALA A 50 -9.10 12.36 12.18
C ALA A 50 -8.04 11.77 11.23
N ILE A 51 -8.48 11.08 10.18
CA ILE A 51 -7.60 10.52 9.16
C ILE A 51 -6.79 11.68 8.58
N SER A 52 -5.47 11.53 8.48
CA SER A 52 -4.66 12.56 7.83
C SER A 52 -4.97 12.58 6.34
N HIS A 53 -5.22 13.75 5.77
CA HIS A 53 -5.38 13.93 4.32
C HIS A 53 -4.07 14.18 3.58
N LYS A 54 -2.92 14.13 4.28
CA LYS A 54 -1.61 14.16 3.65
C LYS A 54 -1.28 12.77 3.10
N ILE A 55 -1.20 12.68 1.78
CA ILE A 55 -0.80 11.47 1.05
C ILE A 55 0.69 11.19 1.27
N ASP A 56 1.02 9.94 1.57
CA ASP A 56 2.36 9.40 1.68
C ASP A 56 2.60 8.42 0.52
N GLU A 57 3.22 8.92 -0.56
CA GLU A 57 3.50 8.17 -1.80
C GLU A 57 4.32 6.88 -1.59
N GLU A 58 4.99 6.71 -0.45
CA GLU A 58 5.79 5.52 -0.15
C GLU A 58 5.02 4.48 0.68
N LYS A 59 3.99 4.90 1.41
CA LYS A 59 3.27 4.05 2.39
C LYS A 59 1.79 3.83 2.06
N ASP A 60 1.14 4.79 1.43
CA ASP A 60 -0.26 4.68 1.06
C ASP A 60 -0.41 3.78 -0.16
N VAL A 61 -1.45 2.94 -0.15
CA VAL A 61 -1.90 2.24 -1.34
C VAL A 61 -2.70 3.26 -2.16
N ILE A 62 -2.20 3.64 -3.33
CA ILE A 62 -2.81 4.71 -4.11
C ILE A 62 -3.42 4.11 -5.37
N SER A 63 -4.74 4.15 -5.45
CA SER A 63 -5.51 3.69 -6.60
C SER A 63 -5.98 4.91 -7.39
N SER A 64 -5.28 5.19 -8.47
CA SER A 64 -5.61 6.30 -9.38
C SER A 64 -6.45 5.76 -10.52
N ASN A 65 -7.61 6.38 -10.78
CA ASN A 65 -8.48 5.96 -11.88
C ASN A 65 -7.68 5.93 -13.21
N GLY A 66 -7.56 4.74 -13.81
CA GLY A 66 -6.85 4.51 -15.07
C GLY A 66 -5.31 4.49 -15.02
N ASN A 67 -4.66 4.77 -13.88
CA ASN A 67 -3.19 4.87 -13.77
C ASN A 67 -2.54 3.75 -12.96
N GLY A 68 -3.25 2.64 -12.75
CA GLY A 68 -2.77 1.51 -11.96
C GLY A 68 -2.87 1.75 -10.45
N VAL A 69 -2.23 0.88 -9.67
CA VAL A 69 -2.23 0.95 -8.21
C VAL A 69 -0.80 0.93 -7.69
N SER A 70 -0.43 1.98 -6.95
CA SER A 70 0.86 2.07 -6.28
C SER A 70 0.83 1.39 -4.91
N ASN A 71 1.98 0.84 -4.52
CA ASN A 71 2.21 0.25 -3.19
C ASN A 71 1.25 -0.89 -2.81
N LEU A 72 0.77 -1.66 -3.79
CA LEU A 72 -0.18 -2.76 -3.55
C LEU A 72 0.35 -3.79 -2.53
N ASP A 73 1.66 -4.04 -2.51
CA ASP A 73 2.36 -4.89 -1.54
C ASP A 73 2.17 -4.45 -0.07
N LYS A 74 1.84 -3.18 0.17
CA LYS A 74 1.54 -2.70 1.53
C LYS A 74 0.22 -3.25 2.04
N LEU A 75 -0.76 -3.42 1.16
CA LEU A 75 -2.03 -4.05 1.49
C LEU A 75 -1.84 -5.55 1.75
N ASP A 76 -1.07 -6.23 0.90
CA ASP A 76 -0.68 -7.64 1.12
C ASP A 76 0.03 -7.82 2.47
N SER A 77 1.05 -6.99 2.74
CA SER A 77 1.80 -7.01 4.00
C SER A 77 0.91 -6.72 5.22
N PHE A 78 -0.08 -5.84 5.09
CA PHE A 78 -1.04 -5.56 6.15
C PHE A 78 -1.90 -6.79 6.47
N MET A 79 -2.41 -7.48 5.44
CA MET A 79 -3.19 -8.70 5.60
C MET A 79 -2.36 -9.82 6.24
N GLU A 80 -1.12 -10.01 5.77
CA GLU A 80 -0.21 -11.05 6.31
C GLU A 80 0.17 -10.81 7.77
N ARG A 81 0.44 -9.56 8.15
CA ARG A 81 0.77 -9.20 9.54
C ARG A 81 -0.43 -9.29 10.48
N GLY A 82 -1.66 -9.21 9.98
CA GLY A 82 -2.90 -9.26 10.76
C GLY A 82 -3.00 -8.20 11.86
N SER A 83 -2.27 -7.09 11.75
CA SER A 83 -2.15 -6.05 12.77
C SER A 83 -1.68 -4.72 12.19
N GLY A 84 -1.82 -3.65 12.98
CA GLY A 84 -1.47 -2.29 12.57
C GLY A 84 -2.57 -1.60 11.77
N SER A 85 -2.19 -0.60 10.97
CA SER A 85 -3.08 0.08 10.04
C SER A 85 -2.50 0.10 8.62
N GLN A 86 -3.38 0.19 7.63
CA GLN A 86 -3.01 0.47 6.25
C GLN A 86 -4.01 1.45 5.65
N ARG A 87 -3.50 2.52 5.06
CA ARG A 87 -4.32 3.52 4.37
C ARG A 87 -4.33 3.26 2.87
N ILE A 88 -5.50 3.42 2.28
CA ILE A 88 -5.76 3.39 0.85
C ILE A 88 -6.30 4.77 0.46
N VAL A 89 -5.76 5.33 -0.61
CA VAL A 89 -6.26 6.55 -1.25
C VAL A 89 -6.84 6.15 -2.59
N GLN A 90 -8.14 6.33 -2.77
CA GLN A 90 -8.83 6.02 -4.01
C GLN A 90 -9.31 7.30 -4.67
N TYR A 91 -8.87 7.55 -5.89
CA TYR A 91 -9.34 8.70 -6.64
C TYR A 91 -10.65 8.40 -7.36
N THR A 92 -11.61 9.33 -7.25
CA THR A 92 -12.83 9.32 -8.07
C THR A 92 -12.51 9.54 -9.55
N ILE A 93 -13.52 9.41 -10.41
CA ILE A 93 -13.35 9.71 -11.84
C ILE A 93 -13.09 11.19 -12.10
N GLU A 94 -13.53 12.06 -11.19
CA GLU A 94 -13.29 13.50 -11.15
C GLU A 94 -11.90 13.85 -10.61
N GLY A 95 -11.22 12.91 -9.96
CA GLY A 95 -9.88 13.08 -9.39
C GLY A 95 -9.86 13.51 -7.93
N ASP A 96 -10.97 13.41 -7.21
CA ASP A 96 -11.02 13.71 -5.78
C ASP A 96 -10.60 12.47 -4.96
N PRO A 97 -9.80 12.63 -3.88
CA PRO A 97 -9.36 11.51 -3.08
C PRO A 97 -10.42 11.08 -2.05
N ILE A 98 -10.64 9.77 -1.96
CA ILE A 98 -11.33 9.10 -0.87
C ILE A 98 -10.27 8.41 -0.01
N PHE A 99 -10.26 8.72 1.29
CA PHE A 99 -9.32 8.13 2.23
C PHE A 99 -9.98 6.97 2.96
N ILE A 100 -9.31 5.82 2.94
CA ILE A 100 -9.80 4.60 3.58
C ILE A 100 -8.71 4.08 4.52
N GLU A 101 -8.95 4.07 5.83
CA GLU A 101 -7.98 3.54 6.79
C GLU A 101 -8.47 2.22 7.40
N LEU A 102 -7.72 1.15 7.13
CA LEU A 102 -7.96 -0.19 7.66
C LEU A 102 -7.21 -0.41 8.97
N ARG A 103 -7.85 -1.01 9.97
CA ARG A 103 -7.25 -1.36 11.26
C ARG A 103 -7.79 -2.68 11.80
N TYR A 104 -6.92 -3.59 12.21
CA TYR A 104 -7.34 -4.76 12.98
C TYR A 104 -7.51 -4.41 14.45
N LYS A 105 -8.71 -4.59 15.00
CA LYS A 105 -9.03 -4.27 16.40
C LYS A 105 -10.10 -5.20 16.93
N GLY A 106 -9.86 -5.78 18.11
CA GLY A 106 -10.81 -6.68 18.75
C GLY A 106 -11.14 -7.94 17.93
N GLY A 107 -10.21 -8.41 17.09
CA GLY A 107 -10.43 -9.56 16.20
C GLY A 107 -11.32 -9.26 15.00
N ARG A 108 -11.62 -7.99 14.73
CA ARG A 108 -12.36 -7.52 13.56
C ARG A 108 -11.52 -6.52 12.76
N LEU A 109 -11.92 -6.28 11.52
CA LEU A 109 -11.36 -5.25 10.65
C LEU A 109 -12.24 -3.99 10.77
N GLU A 110 -11.74 -2.94 11.42
CA GLU A 110 -12.34 -1.61 11.37
C GLU A 110 -11.85 -0.87 10.11
N LEU A 111 -12.77 -0.16 9.45
CA LEU A 111 -12.49 0.68 8.29
C LEU A 111 -13.11 2.04 8.52
N ASP A 112 -12.28 3.09 8.49
CA ASP A 112 -12.77 4.46 8.36
C ASP A 112 -12.81 4.84 6.88
N TYR A 113 -13.98 5.24 6.40
CA TYR A 113 -14.26 5.66 5.04
C TYR A 113 -14.55 7.16 5.02
N ASP A 114 -13.61 7.93 4.51
CA ASP A 114 -13.63 9.39 4.51
C ASP A 114 -13.73 9.92 3.09
N THR A 115 -14.89 10.49 2.77
CA THR A 115 -15.17 11.13 1.47
C THR A 115 -15.21 12.66 1.60
N THR A 116 -14.64 13.28 2.65
CA THR A 116 -14.79 14.73 2.87
C THR A 116 -14.15 15.58 1.78
N GLU A 117 -13.14 15.03 1.08
CA GLU A 117 -12.47 15.68 -0.04
C GLU A 117 -13.16 15.42 -1.40
N ASP A 118 -14.12 14.50 -1.47
CA ASP A 118 -14.96 14.30 -2.67
C ASP A 118 -15.96 15.45 -2.81
N ALA A 119 -15.82 16.28 -3.83
CA ALA A 119 -16.67 17.45 -4.04
C ALA A 119 -18.12 17.06 -4.38
N PHE A 120 -18.34 15.88 -4.95
CA PHE A 120 -19.64 15.41 -5.46
C PHE A 120 -20.23 14.25 -4.65
N GLY A 121 -19.48 13.70 -3.70
CA GLY A 121 -19.91 12.64 -2.78
C GLY A 121 -20.68 13.13 -1.54
N SER A 122 -20.86 12.23 -0.56
CA SER A 122 -21.61 12.53 0.68
C SER A 122 -20.85 13.41 1.67
N ARG A 123 -19.54 13.61 1.46
CA ARG A 123 -18.68 14.50 2.26
C ARG A 123 -18.73 14.22 3.76
N GLU A 124 -18.71 12.93 4.11
CA GLU A 124 -18.82 12.46 5.47
C GLU A 124 -17.71 11.46 5.80
N VAL A 125 -17.52 11.21 7.08
CA VAL A 125 -16.68 10.12 7.57
C VAL A 125 -17.60 9.06 8.18
N LYS A 126 -17.47 7.83 7.70
CA LYS A 126 -18.16 6.66 8.25
C LYS A 126 -17.16 5.64 8.75
N THR A 127 -17.50 4.94 9.82
CA THR A 127 -16.71 3.83 10.35
C THR A 127 -17.52 2.55 10.24
N TYR A 128 -16.87 1.52 9.72
CA TYR A 128 -17.46 0.21 9.51
C TYR A 128 -16.64 -0.87 10.23
N SER A 129 -17.30 -1.98 10.54
CA SER A 129 -16.64 -3.17 11.09
C SER A 129 -16.96 -4.37 10.21
N CYS A 130 -15.91 -5.02 9.73
CA CYS A 130 -15.94 -6.22 8.90
C CYS A 130 -15.23 -7.36 9.61
N SER A 131 -15.54 -8.58 9.18
CA SER A 131 -14.91 -9.78 9.74
C SER A 131 -13.52 -10.00 9.15
N GLU A 132 -13.35 -9.77 7.85
CA GLU A 132 -12.08 -9.96 7.16
C GLU A 132 -11.96 -9.18 5.85
N LEU A 133 -10.73 -9.10 5.35
CA LEU A 133 -10.38 -8.66 4.00
C LEU A 133 -9.83 -9.88 3.25
N VAL A 134 -10.38 -10.18 2.08
CA VAL A 134 -10.02 -11.36 1.28
C VAL A 134 -9.39 -10.93 -0.04
N ARG A 135 -8.22 -11.49 -0.36
CA ARG A 135 -7.54 -11.29 -1.63
C ARG A 135 -7.85 -12.45 -2.57
N THR A 136 -8.41 -12.14 -3.74
CA THR A 136 -8.71 -13.15 -4.79
C THR A 136 -8.08 -12.74 -6.10
N GLU A 137 -7.25 -13.62 -6.65
CA GLU A 137 -6.61 -13.39 -7.94
C GLU A 137 -7.22 -14.30 -9.00
N GLU A 138 -7.90 -13.67 -9.95
CA GLU A 138 -8.62 -14.34 -11.03
C GLU A 138 -7.86 -14.18 -12.36
N LYS A 139 -8.46 -14.68 -13.45
CA LYS A 139 -7.84 -14.63 -14.79
C LYS A 139 -7.63 -13.21 -15.32
N HIS A 140 -8.53 -12.28 -15.00
CA HIS A 140 -8.57 -10.94 -15.60
C HIS A 140 -8.51 -9.81 -14.57
N GLN A 141 -8.49 -10.13 -13.28
CA GLN A 141 -8.47 -9.12 -12.21
C GLN A 141 -7.95 -9.70 -10.89
N LEU A 142 -7.47 -8.79 -10.05
CA LEU A 142 -7.16 -9.02 -8.64
C LEU A 142 -8.14 -8.21 -7.80
N ARG A 143 -8.78 -8.86 -6.82
CA ARG A 143 -9.78 -8.25 -5.93
C ARG A 143 -9.33 -8.32 -4.49
N TYR A 144 -9.57 -7.23 -3.76
CA TYR A 144 -9.57 -7.18 -2.30
C TYR A 144 -11.00 -6.93 -1.86
N SER A 145 -11.65 -7.91 -1.24
CA SER A 145 -13.06 -7.86 -0.89
C SER A 145 -13.25 -7.90 0.63
N LEU A 146 -14.09 -7.01 1.15
CA LEU A 146 -14.51 -6.99 2.54
C LEU A 146 -15.65 -8.00 2.75
N LYS A 147 -15.56 -8.78 3.83
CA LYS A 147 -16.54 -9.82 4.17
C LYS A 147 -17.04 -9.71 5.62
N GLY A 148 -18.30 -10.07 5.83
CA GLY A 148 -18.98 -10.04 7.11
C GLY A 148 -19.05 -8.64 7.71
N CYS A 149 -19.33 -7.64 6.88
CA CYS A 149 -19.46 -6.24 7.28
C CYS A 149 -20.83 -5.94 7.89
N GLU A 150 -20.83 -5.09 8.92
CA GLU A 150 -22.04 -4.65 9.62
C GLU A 150 -22.59 -3.33 9.04
N GLY A 151 -23.88 -3.08 9.26
CA GLY A 151 -24.53 -1.83 8.86
C GLY A 151 -24.88 -1.77 7.37
N ASP A 152 -24.85 -0.57 6.81
CA ASP A 152 -25.22 -0.27 5.42
C ASP A 152 -24.10 -0.54 4.40
N MET A 153 -22.88 -0.88 4.84
CA MET A 153 -21.77 -1.22 3.93
C MET A 153 -22.02 -2.55 3.22
N GLY A 154 -22.39 -3.59 3.98
CA GLY A 154 -22.46 -4.97 3.47
C GLY A 154 -21.12 -5.50 2.94
N ASP A 155 -21.13 -6.71 2.40
CA ASP A 155 -19.97 -7.29 1.73
C ASP A 155 -19.74 -6.62 0.38
N GLY A 156 -18.49 -6.38 0.01
CA GLY A 156 -18.18 -5.69 -1.24
C GLY A 156 -16.70 -5.67 -1.58
N ASP A 157 -16.37 -5.16 -2.76
CA ASP A 157 -14.98 -4.96 -3.17
C ASP A 157 -14.45 -3.64 -2.62
N LEU A 158 -13.31 -3.72 -1.95
CA LEU A 158 -12.55 -2.56 -1.51
C LEU A 158 -11.66 -2.05 -2.64
N LEU A 159 -10.97 -2.95 -3.35
CA LEU A 159 -10.06 -2.58 -4.43
C LEU A 159 -10.10 -3.65 -5.52
N ILE A 160 -10.17 -3.21 -6.78
CA ILE A 160 -10.13 -4.08 -7.96
C ILE A 160 -9.01 -3.58 -8.86
N VAL A 161 -8.07 -4.46 -9.17
CA VAL A 161 -7.03 -4.22 -10.18
C VAL A 161 -7.37 -5.05 -11.40
N SER A 162 -7.91 -4.41 -12.44
CA SER A 162 -8.20 -5.07 -13.71
C SER A 162 -6.94 -5.20 -14.55
N PHE A 163 -6.76 -6.37 -15.13
CA PHE A 163 -5.76 -6.66 -16.15
C PHE A 163 -6.40 -7.42 -17.30
N ASP A 164 -7.67 -7.15 -17.64
CA ASP A 164 -8.32 -7.76 -18.78
C ASP A 164 -7.74 -7.22 -20.09
N LEU A 165 -6.91 -8.02 -20.77
CA LEU A 165 -6.30 -7.61 -22.02
C LEU A 165 -7.35 -7.37 -23.12
N SER A 166 -8.50 -8.05 -23.07
CA SER A 166 -9.56 -7.89 -24.09
C SER A 166 -10.27 -6.54 -24.02
N SER A 167 -10.11 -5.82 -22.90
CA SER A 167 -10.62 -4.46 -22.73
C SER A 167 -9.70 -3.37 -23.30
N GLN A 168 -8.53 -3.75 -23.82
CA GLN A 168 -7.52 -2.83 -24.34
C GLN A 168 -7.53 -2.85 -25.86
N ASP A 169 -7.49 -1.67 -26.49
CA ASP A 169 -7.46 -1.52 -27.95
C ASP A 169 -6.12 -1.99 -28.53
N LYS A 170 -5.03 -1.75 -27.79
CA LYS A 170 -3.67 -2.10 -28.21
C LYS A 170 -2.83 -2.47 -27.00
N PHE A 171 -2.06 -3.54 -27.12
CA PHE A 171 -1.02 -3.90 -26.16
C PHE A 171 0.18 -4.50 -26.89
N GLU A 172 1.25 -3.74 -27.02
CA GLU A 172 2.49 -4.18 -27.62
C GLU A 172 3.67 -3.86 -26.70
N PHE A 173 4.76 -4.60 -26.84
CA PHE A 173 5.99 -4.29 -26.12
C PHE A 173 7.23 -4.66 -26.93
N VAL A 174 8.33 -4.00 -26.58
CA VAL A 174 9.69 -4.35 -27.02
C VAL A 174 10.52 -4.54 -25.78
N LEU A 175 11.05 -5.74 -25.57
CA LEU A 175 11.97 -6.05 -24.49
C LEU A 175 13.31 -6.46 -25.09
N LYS A 176 14.34 -5.62 -24.89
CA LYS A 176 15.73 -5.97 -25.17
C LYS A 176 16.43 -6.31 -23.88
N TYR A 177 17.22 -7.38 -23.87
CA TYR A 177 17.78 -7.90 -22.63
C TYR A 177 19.11 -8.64 -22.82
N GLY A 178 19.76 -8.93 -21.70
CA GLY A 178 21.04 -9.62 -21.62
C GLY A 178 22.22 -8.72 -21.95
N PHE A 179 23.39 -9.32 -22.14
CA PHE A 179 24.63 -8.59 -22.40
C PHE A 179 24.52 -7.74 -23.68
N ASN A 180 24.72 -6.43 -23.55
CA ASN A 180 24.60 -5.44 -24.64
C ASN A 180 23.26 -5.48 -25.40
N HIS A 181 22.18 -5.94 -24.75
CA HIS A 181 20.84 -6.01 -25.36
C HIS A 181 20.80 -6.81 -26.66
N ARG A 182 21.57 -7.90 -26.75
CA ARG A 182 21.62 -8.75 -27.96
C ARG A 182 20.44 -9.71 -28.11
N ASN A 183 19.61 -9.85 -27.09
CA ASN A 183 18.32 -10.51 -27.21
C ASN A 183 17.22 -9.46 -27.34
N GLU A 184 16.20 -9.75 -28.13
CA GLU A 184 15.05 -8.86 -28.34
C GLU A 184 13.76 -9.67 -28.52
N ILE A 185 12.73 -9.29 -27.78
CA ILE A 185 11.33 -9.72 -28.00
C ILE A 185 10.59 -8.48 -28.47
N ASN A 186 10.09 -8.49 -29.71
CA ASN A 186 9.47 -7.32 -30.31
C ASN A 186 8.10 -7.69 -30.89
N THR A 187 7.03 -7.37 -30.16
CA THR A 187 5.66 -7.70 -30.63
C THR A 187 5.13 -6.70 -31.64
N VAL A 188 5.72 -5.49 -31.72
CA VAL A 188 5.38 -4.47 -32.73
C VAL A 188 5.81 -4.91 -34.12
N ASN A 189 7.06 -5.32 -34.26
CA ASN A 189 7.64 -5.78 -35.51
C ASN A 189 7.47 -7.29 -35.71
N GLN A 190 6.88 -7.99 -34.75
CA GLN A 190 6.70 -9.45 -34.77
C GLN A 190 8.03 -10.16 -35.02
N SER A 191 9.05 -9.81 -34.22
CA SER A 191 10.37 -10.43 -34.31
C SER A 191 10.88 -10.89 -32.96
N LEU A 192 11.73 -11.91 -33.01
CA LEU A 192 12.42 -12.48 -31.85
C LEU A 192 13.88 -12.69 -32.23
N VAL A 193 14.78 -12.06 -31.46
CA VAL A 193 16.23 -12.17 -31.63
C VAL A 193 16.82 -12.88 -30.41
N LYS A 194 17.59 -13.92 -30.67
CA LYS A 194 18.34 -14.69 -29.67
C LYS A 194 19.83 -14.55 -29.92
N ASP A 195 20.54 -14.18 -28.87
CA ASP A 195 21.99 -14.15 -28.87
C ASP A 195 22.60 -15.57 -28.91
N MET A 196 23.50 -15.82 -29.85
CA MET A 196 24.21 -17.10 -29.97
C MET A 196 25.51 -17.18 -29.14
N LEU A 197 25.86 -16.10 -28.43
CA LEU A 197 27.04 -15.96 -27.56
C LEU A 197 28.40 -16.12 -28.29
N ASN A 198 28.39 -16.11 -29.62
CA ASN A 198 29.57 -16.26 -30.46
C ASN A 198 29.86 -15.02 -31.33
N GLY A 199 29.14 -13.92 -31.09
CA GLY A 199 29.18 -12.71 -31.92
C GLY A 199 28.04 -12.60 -32.94
N THR A 200 27.26 -13.66 -33.13
CA THR A 200 26.08 -13.70 -34.02
C THR A 200 24.78 -13.76 -33.21
N ALA A 201 23.65 -13.54 -33.89
CA ALA A 201 22.31 -13.73 -33.36
C ALA A 201 21.48 -14.60 -34.33
N SER A 202 20.50 -15.31 -33.79
CA SER A 202 19.43 -15.95 -34.58
C SER A 202 18.17 -15.10 -34.49
N GLU A 203 17.45 -14.98 -35.60
CA GLU A 203 16.24 -14.15 -35.69
C GLU A 203 15.08 -14.97 -36.24
N ILE A 204 13.90 -14.77 -35.66
CA ILE A 204 12.62 -15.23 -36.17
C ILE A 204 11.82 -14.01 -36.59
N SER A 205 11.37 -14.00 -37.83
CA SER A 205 10.33 -13.09 -38.34
C SER A 205 8.94 -13.71 -38.14
N ASP A 206 7.90 -12.88 -38.18
CA ASP A 206 6.50 -13.28 -37.96
C ASP A 206 6.27 -13.94 -36.57
N PHE A 207 7.09 -13.54 -35.59
CA PHE A 207 6.94 -13.97 -34.20
C PHE A 207 5.65 -13.42 -33.61
N SER A 208 4.85 -14.32 -33.03
CA SER A 208 3.64 -13.96 -32.30
C SER A 208 3.52 -14.77 -31.02
N LEU A 209 2.92 -14.14 -30.01
CA LEU A 209 2.62 -14.78 -28.73
C LEU A 209 1.17 -15.28 -28.71
N PRO A 210 0.91 -16.47 -28.18
CA PRO A 210 -0.44 -16.93 -27.88
C PRO A 210 -1.22 -15.91 -27.05
N GLN A 211 -2.54 -15.83 -27.25
CA GLN A 211 -3.38 -14.86 -26.53
C GLN A 211 -3.30 -15.05 -25.00
N ALA A 212 -3.22 -16.30 -24.53
CA ALA A 212 -3.07 -16.61 -23.11
C ALA A 212 -1.75 -16.06 -22.53
N ASP A 213 -0.68 -16.11 -23.32
CA ASP A 213 0.64 -15.64 -22.95
C ASP A 213 0.68 -14.11 -22.91
N ARG A 214 0.10 -13.45 -23.93
CA ARG A 214 -0.08 -11.99 -23.93
C ARG A 214 -0.88 -11.52 -22.72
N GLN A 215 -1.97 -12.22 -22.38
CA GLN A 215 -2.78 -11.92 -21.19
C GLN A 215 -1.97 -12.07 -19.89
N SER A 216 -1.15 -13.11 -19.79
CA SER A 216 -0.34 -13.35 -18.61
C SER A 216 0.78 -12.31 -18.44
N ILE A 217 1.42 -11.91 -19.54
CA ILE A 217 2.39 -10.82 -19.57
C ILE A 217 1.74 -9.49 -19.18
N TYR A 218 0.57 -9.18 -19.75
CA TYR A 218 -0.16 -7.96 -19.42
C TYR A 218 -0.50 -7.89 -17.93
N ARG A 219 -0.98 -8.99 -17.34
CA ARG A 219 -1.19 -9.11 -15.89
C ARG A 219 0.10 -8.82 -15.10
N LYS A 220 1.23 -9.44 -15.48
CA LYS A 220 2.51 -9.24 -14.78
C LYS A 220 2.94 -7.77 -14.80
N LEU A 221 2.80 -7.09 -15.95
CA LEU A 221 3.14 -5.66 -16.08
C LEU A 221 2.19 -4.76 -15.28
N VAL A 222 0.87 -5.01 -15.32
CA VAL A 222 -0.13 -4.26 -14.53
C VAL A 222 0.18 -4.36 -13.03
N LEU A 223 0.50 -5.56 -12.54
CA LEU A 223 0.84 -5.77 -11.12
C LEU A 223 2.22 -5.20 -10.75
N ALA A 224 3.13 -5.05 -11.71
CA ALA A 224 4.36 -4.27 -11.56
C ALA A 224 4.12 -2.74 -11.60
N ASN A 225 2.87 -2.32 -11.81
CA ASN A 225 2.47 -0.92 -11.97
C ASN A 225 3.28 -0.21 -13.06
N TYR A 226 3.33 -0.78 -14.26
CA TYR A 226 4.08 -0.22 -15.41
C TYR A 226 3.54 1.12 -15.96
N LEU A 227 2.47 1.69 -15.41
CA LEU A 227 1.90 2.95 -15.93
C LEU A 227 2.53 4.19 -15.27
N VAL A 228 3.14 4.02 -14.09
CA VAL A 228 3.79 5.10 -13.34
C VAL A 228 5.27 5.19 -13.67
N GLU A 229 5.85 6.36 -13.39
CA GLU A 229 7.30 6.53 -13.43
C GLU A 229 7.98 5.62 -12.40
N LYS A 230 9.16 5.13 -12.74
CA LYS A 230 9.93 4.18 -11.94
C LYS A 230 11.30 4.74 -11.61
N GLN A 231 11.77 4.50 -10.40
CA GLN A 231 13.12 4.84 -9.99
C GLN A 231 14.07 3.69 -10.35
N LEU A 232 14.65 3.77 -11.54
CA LEU A 232 15.51 2.73 -12.11
C LEU A 232 16.95 3.21 -12.31
N SER A 233 17.89 2.29 -12.19
CA SER A 233 19.32 2.50 -12.38
C SER A 233 19.90 1.61 -13.47
N THR A 234 20.62 2.23 -14.41
CA THR A 234 21.42 1.55 -15.44
C THR A 234 22.88 1.32 -15.02
N SER A 235 23.26 1.79 -13.83
CA SER A 235 24.64 1.69 -13.33
C SER A 235 24.93 0.30 -12.79
N CYS A 236 26.00 -0.33 -13.30
CA CYS A 236 26.46 -1.63 -12.81
C CYS A 236 27.98 -1.75 -12.79
N ASN A 237 28.51 -2.16 -11.64
CA ASN A 237 29.94 -2.34 -11.40
C ASN A 237 30.44 -3.74 -11.79
N LEU A 238 29.53 -4.66 -12.10
CA LEU A 238 29.85 -5.99 -12.64
C LEU A 238 30.17 -5.87 -14.13
N LYS A 239 31.11 -6.68 -14.62
CA LYS A 239 31.49 -6.79 -16.03
C LYS A 239 31.84 -8.26 -16.36
N PRO A 240 31.29 -8.85 -17.44
CA PRO A 240 30.09 -8.38 -18.15
C PRO A 240 28.87 -8.36 -17.21
N TYR A 241 27.82 -7.66 -17.60
CA TYR A 241 26.57 -7.61 -16.85
C TYR A 241 25.38 -7.58 -17.81
N GLU A 242 24.22 -7.97 -17.30
CA GLU A 242 22.95 -7.94 -17.99
C GLU A 242 22.22 -6.62 -17.74
N SER A 243 21.55 -6.14 -18.78
CA SER A 243 20.68 -4.98 -18.71
C SER A 243 19.42 -5.21 -19.51
N TYR A 244 18.42 -4.39 -19.24
CA TYR A 244 17.08 -4.48 -19.79
C TYR A 244 16.66 -3.12 -20.33
N ASP A 245 16.00 -3.13 -21.48
CA ASP A 245 15.34 -1.99 -22.10
C ASP A 245 13.93 -2.45 -22.52
N LEU A 246 12.92 -1.91 -21.85
CA LEU A 246 11.52 -2.29 -22.03
C LEU A 246 10.70 -1.07 -22.46
N THR A 247 10.12 -1.16 -23.65
CA THR A 247 9.06 -0.25 -24.10
C THR A 247 7.72 -0.97 -24.04
N VAL A 248 6.74 -0.39 -23.34
CA VAL A 248 5.35 -0.89 -23.31
C VAL A 248 4.45 0.13 -23.99
N MET A 249 3.67 -0.31 -24.96
CA MET A 249 2.68 0.49 -25.69
C MET A 249 1.29 -0.06 -25.38
N ILE A 250 0.48 0.75 -24.70
CA ILE A 250 -0.88 0.41 -24.31
C ILE A 250 -1.84 1.48 -24.83
N ASN A 251 -2.80 1.11 -25.66
CA ASN A 251 -3.71 2.04 -26.32
C ASN A 251 -2.95 3.20 -26.98
N SER A 252 -3.13 4.43 -26.49
CA SER A 252 -2.42 5.64 -26.95
C SER A 252 -1.21 6.03 -26.09
N ALA A 253 -0.90 5.29 -25.02
CA ALA A 253 0.20 5.57 -24.11
C ALA A 253 1.42 4.70 -24.40
N GLU A 254 2.59 5.28 -24.21
CA GLU A 254 3.89 4.61 -24.29
C GLU A 254 4.66 4.86 -22.99
N ARG A 255 5.37 3.84 -22.53
CA ARG A 255 6.29 3.90 -21.37
C ARG A 255 7.58 3.21 -21.73
N HIS A 256 8.70 3.83 -21.37
CA HIS A 256 10.04 3.31 -21.58
C HIS A 256 10.75 3.17 -20.24
N TYR A 257 11.43 2.03 -20.07
CA TYR A 257 12.15 1.66 -18.87
C TYR A 257 13.51 1.09 -19.25
N ALA A 258 14.57 1.53 -18.59
CA ALA A 258 15.91 0.97 -18.76
C ALA A 258 16.58 0.78 -17.41
N TRP A 259 17.12 -0.41 -17.16
CA TRP A 259 17.81 -0.74 -15.91
C TRP A 259 18.84 -1.85 -16.12
N SER A 260 19.67 -2.08 -15.10
CA SER A 260 20.64 -3.17 -15.08
C SER A 260 20.30 -4.20 -14.02
N GLU A 261 20.85 -5.41 -14.13
CA GLU A 261 20.73 -6.45 -13.09
C GLU A 261 21.23 -5.98 -11.71
N CYS A 262 22.10 -4.96 -11.68
CA CYS A 262 22.63 -4.36 -10.46
C CYS A 262 21.58 -3.51 -9.70
N ASP A 263 20.43 -3.20 -10.30
CA ASP A 263 19.40 -2.40 -9.64
C ASP A 263 18.63 -3.24 -8.62
N THR A 264 19.06 -3.13 -7.37
CA THR A 264 18.44 -3.80 -6.21
C THR A 264 17.39 -2.94 -5.50
N GLY A 265 17.07 -1.75 -6.06
CA GLY A 265 15.97 -0.92 -5.63
C GLY A 265 14.63 -1.64 -5.77
N ARG A 266 13.58 -1.09 -5.15
CA ARG A 266 12.24 -1.70 -5.17
C ARG A 266 11.70 -1.82 -6.59
N ASP A 267 11.79 -0.75 -7.37
CA ASP A 267 11.37 -0.74 -8.78
C ASP A 267 12.28 -1.64 -9.63
N GLY A 268 13.61 -1.57 -9.44
CA GLY A 268 14.56 -2.47 -10.11
C GLY A 268 14.22 -3.94 -9.95
N LYS A 269 14.01 -4.41 -8.72
CA LYS A 269 13.59 -5.79 -8.44
C LYS A 269 12.26 -6.15 -9.10
N THR A 270 11.26 -5.27 -8.97
CA THR A 270 9.92 -5.50 -9.52
C THR A 270 9.95 -5.60 -11.05
N MET A 271 10.71 -4.72 -11.70
CA MET A 271 10.84 -4.70 -13.16
C MET A 271 11.70 -5.85 -13.68
N THR A 272 12.76 -6.24 -12.98
CA THR A 272 13.55 -7.46 -13.29
C THR A 272 12.67 -8.70 -13.21
N GLU A 273 11.89 -8.88 -12.14
CA GLU A 273 10.96 -10.01 -12.04
C GLU A 273 9.91 -10.04 -13.17
N ALA A 274 9.48 -8.87 -13.66
CA ALA A 274 8.57 -8.78 -14.79
C ALA A 274 9.27 -9.15 -16.12
N ALA A 275 10.49 -8.65 -16.35
CA ALA A 275 11.28 -9.01 -17.52
C ALA A 275 11.61 -10.51 -17.55
N ASP A 276 12.09 -11.07 -16.44
CA ASP A 276 12.42 -12.50 -16.33
C ASP A 276 11.19 -13.38 -16.57
N TYR A 277 10.01 -12.95 -16.10
CA TYR A 277 8.76 -13.65 -16.39
C TYR A 277 8.42 -13.66 -17.88
N ILE A 278 8.55 -12.51 -18.56
CA ILE A 278 8.32 -12.39 -20.01
C ILE A 278 9.32 -13.27 -20.76
N ILE A 279 10.60 -13.16 -20.43
CA ILE A 279 11.68 -13.94 -21.06
C ILE A 279 11.39 -15.43 -20.89
N GLY A 280 11.19 -15.91 -19.67
CA GLY A 280 10.95 -17.32 -19.41
C GLY A 280 9.71 -17.87 -20.11
N LEU A 281 8.66 -17.06 -20.26
CA LEU A 281 7.48 -17.44 -21.03
C LEU A 281 7.80 -17.58 -22.52
N VAL A 282 8.55 -16.65 -23.11
CA VAL A 282 8.97 -16.73 -24.51
C VAL A 282 9.91 -17.91 -24.75
N GLU A 283 10.86 -18.14 -23.84
CA GLU A 283 11.84 -19.22 -23.95
C GLU A 283 11.20 -20.62 -23.86
N ALA A 284 10.07 -20.72 -23.16
CA ALA A 284 9.27 -21.95 -23.10
C ALA A 284 8.39 -22.16 -24.34
N GLY A 285 8.25 -21.17 -25.22
CA GLY A 285 7.41 -21.22 -26.41
C GLY A 285 8.04 -21.95 -27.59
N ASP A 286 7.21 -22.60 -28.42
CA ASP A 286 7.65 -23.41 -29.56
C ASP A 286 8.60 -22.68 -30.52
N SER A 287 8.31 -21.41 -30.81
CA SER A 287 9.15 -20.57 -31.68
C SER A 287 10.58 -20.46 -31.16
N TYR A 288 10.76 -20.24 -29.85
CA TYR A 288 12.10 -20.14 -29.25
C TYR A 288 12.79 -21.50 -29.18
N LEU A 289 12.04 -22.57 -28.88
CA LEU A 289 12.58 -23.94 -28.81
C LEU A 289 13.10 -24.47 -30.16
N GLN A 290 12.63 -23.92 -31.29
CA GLN A 290 13.15 -24.24 -32.62
C GLN A 290 14.49 -23.56 -32.94
N LEU A 291 14.89 -22.54 -32.17
CA LEU A 291 16.16 -21.87 -32.36
C LEU A 291 17.33 -22.78 -31.95
N PRO A 292 18.49 -22.69 -32.63
CA PRO A 292 19.67 -23.42 -32.22
C PRO A 292 20.09 -23.07 -30.78
N ALA A 293 20.73 -24.03 -30.11
CA ALA A 293 21.39 -23.78 -28.84
C ALA A 293 22.53 -22.76 -29.05
N ALA A 294 22.72 -21.86 -28.08
CA ALA A 294 23.87 -20.96 -28.09
C ALA A 294 25.17 -21.79 -28.07
N THR A 295 26.15 -21.39 -28.89
CA THR A 295 27.40 -22.17 -29.10
C THR A 295 28.62 -21.49 -28.52
N GLY A 296 28.48 -20.26 -28.02
CA GLY A 296 29.55 -19.51 -27.36
C GLY A 296 29.28 -19.26 -25.88
N GLY A 297 30.04 -18.33 -25.31
CA GLY A 297 29.86 -17.86 -23.93
C GLY A 297 29.88 -16.34 -23.89
N VAL A 298 29.26 -15.76 -22.87
CA VAL A 298 29.36 -14.30 -22.63
C VAL A 298 30.83 -13.96 -22.43
N LYS A 299 31.38 -13.08 -23.27
CA LYS A 299 32.77 -12.63 -23.21
C LYS A 299 32.84 -11.19 -22.73
#